data_AF-A0A291IRM2-F1
#
_entry.id   AF-A0A291IRM2-F1
#
_cell.length_a   1.000
_cell.length_b   1.000
_cell.length_c   1.000
_cell.angle_alpha   90.00
_cell.angle_beta   90.00
_cell.angle_gamma   90.00
#
_symmetry.space_group_name_H-M   'P 1'
#
loop_
_entity.id
_entity.type
_entity.pdbx_description
1 polymer ?
#
loop_
_entity_poly.entity_id
_entity_poly.type
_entity_poly.pdbx_seq_one_letter_code
_entity_poly.pdbx_strand_id
1 'polypeptide(L)'
;MHYLGIILASIIAYFIGSISWSTIIVKRVAGVDIRTVGSGNPGATNTVRVLGKGWGFLAALLDGLKTVVAGLVAVLFSLIPSYLFSETSYFIPALFALIGHCWPIYYKFKGGKAVSCFLGLIFISNIWYLLIFLVVWFIAAAISRRVSVASIAGAVTVGIVIWLPWLNGLNSFIWEWNGYQTWVDQAWNNAWTRFAWMNYLHMPIYENITSGHSGVKYGFASGMLEIQIVNIVGGLILLVRHKPNILRLWHHQEPETFPRLTPEERQKLWYLRLLKRPNHDERKELRRLKKIEKLEKKAARMNERYEAKSGKVNQKIEKLDNSKNNEKSKTETEVKITVKEEPSKKNRK
;
A
#
# COMPACT_ATOMS: atom_id res chain seq x y z
N MET A 1 30.01 -2.41 3.05
CA MET A 1 28.62 -2.47 3.55
C MET A 1 27.84 -3.47 2.71
N HIS A 2 27.81 -4.74 3.10
CA HIS A 2 27.16 -5.82 2.33
C HIS A 2 25.62 -5.73 2.32
N TYR A 3 25.05 -4.92 3.23
CA TYR A 3 23.60 -4.77 3.43
C TYR A 3 22.94 -3.64 2.61
N LEU A 4 23.65 -2.99 1.68
CA LEU A 4 23.08 -1.87 0.91
C LEU A 4 21.87 -2.32 0.09
N GLY A 5 21.94 -3.51 -0.52
CA GLY A 5 20.81 -4.11 -1.23
C GLY A 5 19.59 -4.35 -0.34
N ILE A 6 19.78 -4.85 0.89
CA ILE A 6 18.68 -5.04 1.87
C ILE A 6 17.98 -3.70 2.15
N ILE A 7 18.75 -2.64 2.41
CA ILE A 7 18.23 -1.32 2.75
C ILE A 7 17.40 -0.76 1.57
N LEU A 8 17.97 -0.74 0.36
CA LEU A 8 17.31 -0.20 -0.82
C LEU A 8 16.07 -1.02 -1.22
N ALA A 9 16.16 -2.35 -1.23
CA ALA A 9 15.04 -3.23 -1.49
C ALA A 9 13.93 -3.06 -0.45
N SER A 10 14.26 -2.89 0.84
CA SER A 10 13.28 -2.65 1.92
C SER A 10 12.56 -1.31 1.78
N ILE A 11 13.27 -0.25 1.38
CA ILE A 11 12.68 1.07 1.11
C ILE A 11 11.69 0.97 -0.07
N ILE A 12 12.10 0.35 -1.18
CA ILE A 12 11.25 0.15 -2.37
C ILE A 12 10.03 -0.73 -2.00
N ALA A 13 10.25 -1.81 -1.27
CA ALA A 13 9.20 -2.71 -0.80
C ALA A 13 8.19 -2.00 0.11
N TYR A 14 8.61 -1.10 1.00
CA TYR A 14 7.70 -0.29 1.81
C TYR A 14 6.80 0.62 0.95
N PHE A 15 7.35 1.23 -0.12
CA PHE A 15 6.55 2.01 -1.07
C PHE A 15 5.56 1.14 -1.86
N ILE A 16 5.99 -0.04 -2.34
CA ILE A 16 5.11 -1.03 -3.00
C ILE A 16 4.00 -1.50 -2.03
N GLY A 17 4.36 -1.84 -0.80
CA GLY A 17 3.46 -2.24 0.28
C GLY A 17 2.43 -1.16 0.63
N SER A 18 2.85 0.11 0.56
CA SER A 18 2.00 1.29 0.82
C SER A 18 0.85 1.45 -0.18
N ILE A 19 0.88 0.77 -1.33
CA ILE A 19 -0.22 0.73 -2.28
C ILE A 19 -1.37 -0.10 -1.68
N SER A 20 -2.55 0.52 -1.50
CA SER A 20 -3.74 -0.14 -0.98
C SER A 20 -4.69 -0.50 -2.13
N TRP A 21 -4.59 -1.74 -2.60
CA TRP A 21 -5.44 -2.23 -3.70
C TRP A 21 -6.92 -2.18 -3.36
N SER A 22 -7.27 -2.52 -2.11
CA SER A 22 -8.63 -2.36 -1.58
C SER A 22 -9.16 -0.91 -1.72
N THR A 23 -8.33 0.09 -1.43
CA THR A 23 -8.71 1.52 -1.58
C THR A 23 -8.82 1.94 -3.04
N ILE A 24 -7.88 1.51 -3.89
CA ILE A 24 -7.87 1.81 -5.33
C ILE A 24 -9.10 1.22 -6.02
N ILE A 25 -9.39 -0.07 -5.79
CA ILE A 25 -10.51 -0.80 -6.37
C ILE A 25 -11.85 -0.14 -5.99
N VAL A 26 -12.09 0.09 -4.69
CA VAL A 26 -13.37 0.69 -4.24
C VAL A 26 -13.52 2.11 -4.77
N LYS A 27 -12.46 2.93 -4.77
CA LYS A 27 -12.52 4.30 -5.30
C LYS A 27 -12.74 4.32 -6.83
N ARG A 28 -12.18 3.37 -7.58
CA ARG A 28 -12.35 3.28 -9.04
C ARG A 28 -13.71 2.72 -9.45
N VAL A 29 -14.23 1.72 -8.74
CA VAL A 29 -15.47 1.00 -9.10
C VAL A 29 -16.72 1.66 -8.52
N ALA A 30 -16.71 2.03 -7.22
CA ALA A 30 -17.86 2.65 -6.56
C ALA A 30 -17.78 4.19 -6.48
N GLY A 31 -16.60 4.78 -6.65
CA GLY A 31 -16.41 6.23 -6.52
C GLY A 31 -16.34 6.76 -5.08
N VAL A 32 -16.32 5.88 -4.09
CA VAL A 32 -16.28 6.22 -2.66
C VAL A 32 -14.94 5.83 -2.02
N ASP A 33 -14.59 6.43 -0.88
CA ASP A 33 -13.44 5.99 -0.09
C ASP A 33 -13.82 4.78 0.76
N ILE A 34 -13.08 3.66 0.66
CA ILE A 34 -13.33 2.45 1.46
C ILE A 34 -13.28 2.72 2.97
N ARG A 35 -12.60 3.79 3.40
CA ARG A 35 -12.44 4.18 4.80
C ARG A 35 -13.68 4.87 5.38
N THR A 36 -14.62 5.32 4.54
CA THR A 36 -15.88 5.96 4.97
C THR A 36 -17.09 5.04 4.84
N VAL A 37 -16.91 3.76 4.50
CA VAL A 37 -18.00 2.81 4.26
C VAL A 37 -17.75 1.45 4.92
N GLY A 38 -18.82 0.73 5.23
CA GLY A 38 -18.75 -0.59 5.86
C GLY A 38 -18.06 -0.53 7.22
N SER A 39 -16.97 -1.27 7.40
CA SER A 39 -16.17 -1.27 8.63
C SER A 39 -15.02 -0.24 8.66
N GLY A 40 -14.95 0.67 7.68
CA GLY A 40 -13.90 1.69 7.55
C GLY A 40 -12.46 1.17 7.33
N ASN A 41 -12.26 -0.14 7.25
CA ASN A 41 -10.95 -0.77 7.12
C ASN A 41 -10.59 -0.92 5.63
N PRO A 42 -9.42 -0.43 5.15
CA PRO A 42 -9.02 -0.51 3.75
C PRO A 42 -8.45 -1.90 3.40
N GLY A 43 -9.29 -2.93 3.45
CA GLY A 43 -8.90 -4.32 3.21
C GLY A 43 -10.03 -5.20 2.67
N ALA A 44 -9.66 -6.36 2.13
CA ALA A 44 -10.51 -7.28 1.38
C ALA A 44 -11.90 -7.55 1.99
N THR A 45 -12.00 -7.84 3.29
CA THR A 45 -13.30 -8.10 3.96
C THR A 45 -14.25 -6.91 3.86
N ASN A 46 -13.76 -5.68 3.84
CA ASN A 46 -14.59 -4.50 3.64
C ASN A 46 -14.92 -4.31 2.15
N THR A 47 -13.98 -4.61 1.25
CA THR A 47 -14.22 -4.67 -0.20
C THR A 47 -15.34 -5.67 -0.53
N VAL A 48 -15.42 -6.83 0.14
CA VAL A 48 -16.55 -7.78 0.01
C VAL A 48 -17.88 -7.13 0.41
N ARG A 49 -17.91 -6.34 1.49
CA ARG A 49 -19.14 -5.65 1.96
C ARG A 49 -19.61 -4.55 1.01
N VAL A 50 -18.69 -3.88 0.32
CA VAL A 50 -18.99 -2.73 -0.56
C VAL A 50 -19.25 -3.16 -2.01
N LEU A 51 -18.45 -4.08 -2.55
CA LEU A 51 -18.46 -4.47 -3.97
C LEU A 51 -18.81 -5.95 -4.23
N GLY A 52 -18.82 -6.80 -3.19
CA GLY A 52 -19.07 -8.23 -3.32
C GLY A 52 -17.81 -9.11 -3.40
N LYS A 53 -18.03 -10.42 -3.39
CA LYS A 53 -16.98 -11.44 -3.18
C LYS A 53 -15.83 -11.37 -4.18
N GLY A 54 -16.11 -11.26 -5.48
CA GLY A 54 -15.07 -11.24 -6.53
C GLY A 54 -14.08 -10.07 -6.38
N TRP A 55 -14.58 -8.86 -6.14
CA TRP A 55 -13.73 -7.68 -5.89
C TRP A 55 -12.94 -7.79 -4.58
N GLY A 56 -13.53 -8.40 -3.55
CA GLY A 56 -12.82 -8.68 -2.30
C GLY A 56 -11.70 -9.70 -2.46
N PHE A 57 -11.92 -10.76 -3.25
CA PHE A 57 -10.89 -11.74 -3.60
C PHE A 57 -9.76 -11.10 -4.41
N LEU A 58 -10.08 -10.33 -5.45
CA LEU A 58 -9.08 -9.60 -6.25
C LEU A 58 -8.25 -8.63 -5.38
N ALA A 59 -8.91 -7.90 -4.48
CA ALA A 59 -8.22 -7.02 -3.55
C ALA A 59 -7.30 -7.80 -2.58
N ALA A 60 -7.74 -8.95 -2.06
CA ALA A 60 -6.92 -9.82 -1.21
C ALA A 60 -5.70 -10.38 -1.98
N LEU A 61 -5.91 -10.84 -3.22
CA LEU A 61 -4.87 -11.38 -4.07
C LEU A 61 -3.80 -10.32 -4.37
N LEU A 62 -4.19 -9.11 -4.76
CA LEU A 62 -3.26 -8.03 -5.07
C LEU A 62 -2.56 -7.46 -3.81
N ASP A 63 -3.28 -7.35 -2.68
CA ASP A 63 -2.66 -6.97 -1.39
C ASP A 63 -1.72 -8.07 -0.85
N GLY A 64 -1.84 -9.33 -1.29
CA GLY A 64 -0.88 -10.41 -1.00
C GLY A 64 0.29 -10.48 -1.98
N LEU A 65 0.04 -10.43 -3.28
CA LEU A 65 1.08 -10.49 -4.32
C LEU A 65 2.15 -9.41 -4.18
N LYS A 66 1.86 -8.27 -3.54
CA LYS A 66 2.85 -7.21 -3.36
C LYS A 66 3.98 -7.55 -2.37
N THR A 67 3.79 -8.49 -1.43
CA THR A 67 4.92 -9.00 -0.61
C THR A 67 5.77 -10.00 -1.41
N VAL A 68 5.14 -10.79 -2.28
CA VAL A 68 5.85 -11.62 -3.27
C VAL A 68 6.70 -10.75 -4.22
N VAL A 69 6.11 -9.68 -4.77
CA VAL A 69 6.83 -8.71 -5.63
C VAL A 69 7.97 -8.03 -4.88
N ALA A 70 7.80 -7.69 -3.60
CA ALA A 70 8.89 -7.15 -2.78
C ALA A 70 10.05 -8.13 -2.59
N GLY A 71 9.76 -9.42 -2.37
CA GLY A 71 10.78 -10.48 -2.38
C GLY A 71 11.48 -10.59 -3.73
N LEU A 72 10.73 -10.58 -4.84
CA LEU A 72 11.31 -10.61 -6.19
C LEU A 72 12.17 -9.37 -6.52
N VAL A 73 11.81 -8.18 -6.02
CA VAL A 73 12.66 -6.99 -6.13
C VAL A 73 13.99 -7.22 -5.39
N ALA A 74 13.97 -7.85 -4.22
CA ALA A 74 15.20 -8.18 -3.49
C ALA A 74 16.09 -9.18 -4.25
N VAL A 75 15.49 -10.16 -4.95
CA VAL A 75 16.22 -11.05 -5.89
C VAL A 75 16.90 -10.22 -6.98
N LEU A 76 16.18 -9.29 -7.64
CA LEU A 76 16.78 -8.45 -8.68
C LEU A 76 17.96 -7.60 -8.17
N PHE A 77 17.94 -7.22 -6.90
CA PHE A 77 19.08 -6.55 -6.26
C PHE A 77 20.26 -7.50 -6.06
N SER A 78 20.06 -8.75 -5.61
CA SER A 78 21.17 -9.71 -5.44
C SER A 78 21.83 -10.15 -6.76
N LEU A 79 21.16 -9.96 -7.91
CA LEU A 79 21.75 -10.18 -9.25
C LEU A 79 22.78 -9.11 -9.65
N ILE A 80 22.87 -7.99 -8.93
CA ILE A 80 23.84 -6.93 -9.27
C ILE A 80 25.25 -7.44 -8.91
N PRO A 81 26.22 -7.50 -9.86
CA PRO A 81 27.54 -8.08 -9.64
C PRO A 81 28.44 -7.13 -8.82
N SER A 82 28.12 -7.00 -7.53
CA SER A 82 28.83 -6.14 -6.57
C SER A 82 28.66 -6.64 -5.14
N TYR A 83 29.74 -6.58 -4.36
CA TYR A 83 29.80 -6.95 -2.95
C TYR A 83 28.84 -6.16 -2.04
N LEU A 84 28.25 -5.06 -2.53
CA LEU A 84 27.25 -4.27 -1.82
C LEU A 84 25.83 -4.88 -1.88
N PHE A 85 25.62 -5.83 -2.77
CA PHE A 85 24.31 -6.43 -3.09
C PHE A 85 24.29 -7.96 -2.98
N SER A 86 25.44 -8.61 -3.00
CA SER A 86 25.58 -10.08 -2.91
C SER A 86 24.88 -10.70 -1.70
N GLU A 87 24.74 -9.97 -0.59
CA GLU A 87 24.07 -10.42 0.64
C GLU A 87 22.67 -9.80 0.84
N THR A 88 21.89 -9.65 -0.25
CA THR A 88 20.53 -9.10 -0.14
C THR A 88 19.52 -10.16 0.33
N SER A 89 19.06 -10.07 1.58
CA SER A 89 17.90 -10.82 2.10
C SER A 89 16.63 -10.57 1.26
N TYR A 90 15.86 -11.63 1.02
CA TYR A 90 14.58 -11.56 0.29
C TYR A 90 13.37 -11.39 1.22
N PHE A 91 13.49 -11.82 2.48
CA PHE A 91 12.39 -11.85 3.44
C PHE A 91 12.23 -10.53 4.19
N ILE A 92 13.34 -9.84 4.49
CA ILE A 92 13.28 -8.52 5.12
C ILE A 92 12.53 -7.51 4.23
N PRO A 93 12.81 -7.37 2.90
CA PRO A 93 11.99 -6.53 2.03
C PRO A 93 10.52 -6.96 1.96
N ALA A 94 10.21 -8.25 1.90
CA ALA A 94 8.82 -8.73 1.92
C ALA A 94 8.08 -8.33 3.21
N LEU A 95 8.76 -8.34 4.37
CA LEU A 95 8.24 -7.80 5.63
C LEU A 95 8.01 -6.27 5.56
N PHE A 96 8.90 -5.51 4.95
CA PHE A 96 8.71 -4.07 4.75
C PHE A 96 7.50 -3.74 3.86
N ALA A 97 7.15 -4.59 2.89
CA ALA A 97 5.90 -4.45 2.15
C ALA A 97 4.64 -4.75 3.00
N LEU A 98 4.72 -5.67 3.97
CA LEU A 98 3.67 -5.89 4.96
C LEU A 98 3.52 -4.69 5.90
N ILE A 99 4.64 -4.12 6.39
CA ILE A 99 4.68 -2.87 7.17
C ILE A 99 4.04 -1.73 6.38
N GLY A 100 4.39 -1.58 5.10
CA GLY A 100 3.80 -0.60 4.19
C GLY A 100 2.28 -0.74 4.06
N HIS A 101 1.74 -1.95 4.00
CA HIS A 101 0.28 -2.15 3.97
C HIS A 101 -0.42 -1.74 5.27
N CYS A 102 0.24 -1.90 6.42
CA CYS A 102 -0.29 -1.51 7.73
C CYS A 102 -0.22 0.00 7.97
N TRP A 103 0.90 0.63 7.60
CA TRP A 103 1.18 2.05 7.76
C TRP A 103 1.59 2.68 6.42
N PRO A 104 0.67 2.79 5.44
CA PRO A 104 0.98 3.26 4.10
C PRO A 104 1.17 4.78 4.06
N ILE A 105 2.31 5.22 3.54
CA ILE A 105 2.64 6.65 3.43
C ILE A 105 1.58 7.42 2.60
N TYR A 106 1.10 6.83 1.50
CA TYR A 106 0.09 7.44 0.61
C TYR A 106 -1.29 7.65 1.25
N TYR A 107 -1.57 7.03 2.40
CA TYR A 107 -2.87 7.11 3.08
C TYR A 107 -2.75 7.59 4.53
N LYS A 108 -1.76 8.47 4.81
CA LYS A 108 -1.50 9.05 6.15
C LYS A 108 -1.26 7.98 7.22
N PHE A 109 -0.52 6.93 6.87
CA PHE A 109 -0.19 5.78 7.73
C PHE A 109 -1.42 5.02 8.29
N LYS A 110 -2.61 5.17 7.68
CA LYS A 110 -3.85 4.47 8.07
C LYS A 110 -4.18 3.36 7.07
N GLY A 111 -3.54 2.20 7.26
CA GLY A 111 -3.65 1.03 6.39
C GLY A 111 -4.48 -0.13 6.96
N GLY A 112 -4.30 -1.31 6.36
CA GLY A 112 -5.07 -2.51 6.68
C GLY A 112 -4.56 -3.29 7.90
N LYS A 113 -4.82 -4.60 7.90
CA LYS A 113 -4.51 -5.52 9.02
C LYS A 113 -3.55 -6.65 8.65
N ALA A 114 -2.77 -6.47 7.58
CA ALA A 114 -1.75 -7.41 7.09
C ALA A 114 -2.20 -8.81 6.67
N VAL A 115 -3.42 -9.31 6.93
CA VAL A 115 -3.80 -10.72 6.64
C VAL A 115 -3.41 -11.17 5.22
N SER A 116 -3.75 -10.40 4.19
CA SER A 116 -3.37 -10.71 2.80
C SER A 116 -1.86 -10.64 2.56
N CYS A 117 -1.17 -9.65 3.12
CA CYS A 117 0.29 -9.52 3.02
C CYS A 117 1.03 -10.64 3.76
N PHE A 118 0.48 -11.08 4.90
CA PHE A 118 1.00 -12.19 5.69
C PHE A 118 0.79 -13.51 4.96
N LEU A 119 -0.39 -13.75 4.37
CA LEU A 119 -0.60 -14.85 3.42
C LEU A 119 0.44 -14.81 2.29
N GLY A 120 0.77 -13.62 1.76
CA GLY A 120 1.81 -13.41 0.76
C GLY A 120 3.27 -13.56 1.25
N LEU A 121 3.51 -13.49 2.57
CA LEU A 121 4.82 -13.61 3.23
C LEU A 121 5.10 -15.03 3.72
N ILE A 122 4.06 -15.77 4.10
CA ILE A 122 4.13 -17.23 4.32
C ILE A 122 4.05 -17.96 2.98
N PHE A 123 3.41 -17.36 1.97
CA PHE A 123 3.79 -17.51 0.56
C PHE A 123 5.24 -17.00 0.38
N ILE A 124 6.02 -17.51 -0.58
CA ILE A 124 7.50 -17.43 -0.64
C ILE A 124 8.25 -18.10 0.52
N SER A 125 7.85 -17.95 1.80
CA SER A 125 8.54 -18.61 2.92
C SER A 125 8.38 -20.13 2.87
N ASN A 126 7.16 -20.66 3.02
CA ASN A 126 6.93 -22.10 2.99
C ASN A 126 5.47 -22.39 2.65
N ILE A 127 5.23 -23.15 1.57
CA ILE A 127 3.87 -23.46 1.09
C ILE A 127 3.06 -24.19 2.17
N TRP A 128 3.71 -24.98 3.03
CA TRP A 128 3.06 -25.66 4.15
C TRP A 128 2.51 -24.66 5.18
N TYR A 129 3.20 -23.55 5.44
CA TYR A 129 2.69 -22.51 6.35
C TYR A 129 1.43 -21.86 5.78
N LEU A 130 1.40 -21.60 4.46
CA LEU A 130 0.21 -21.10 3.78
C LEU A 130 -0.96 -22.11 3.87
N LEU A 131 -0.71 -23.39 3.58
CA LEU A 131 -1.74 -24.43 3.64
C LEU A 131 -2.27 -24.62 5.06
N ILE A 132 -1.41 -24.70 6.07
CA ILE A 132 -1.79 -24.80 7.49
C ILE A 132 -2.60 -23.56 7.90
N PHE A 133 -2.14 -22.34 7.56
CA PHE A 133 -2.89 -21.11 7.82
C PHE A 133 -4.28 -21.19 7.20
N LEU A 134 -4.40 -21.56 5.92
CA LEU A 134 -5.67 -21.61 5.21
C LEU A 134 -6.62 -22.65 5.81
N VAL A 135 -6.13 -23.85 6.15
CA VAL A 135 -6.94 -24.89 6.80
C VAL A 135 -7.49 -24.40 8.15
N VAL A 136 -6.61 -23.88 9.02
CA VAL A 136 -7.03 -23.32 10.32
C VAL A 136 -7.99 -22.15 10.13
N TRP A 137 -7.70 -21.26 9.18
CA TRP A 137 -8.54 -20.10 8.88
C TRP A 137 -9.92 -20.52 8.40
N PHE A 138 -10.05 -21.50 7.49
CA PHE A 138 -11.35 -21.97 7.01
C PHE A 138 -12.14 -22.68 8.11
N ILE A 139 -11.50 -23.53 8.93
CA ILE A 139 -12.14 -24.19 10.07
C ILE A 139 -12.64 -23.15 11.09
N ALA A 140 -11.76 -22.24 11.51
CA ALA A 140 -12.11 -21.18 12.46
C ALA A 140 -13.16 -20.21 11.89
N ALA A 141 -13.14 -19.91 10.59
CA ALA A 141 -14.16 -19.09 9.93
C ALA A 141 -15.51 -19.82 9.83
N ALA A 142 -15.53 -21.13 9.60
CA ALA A 142 -16.75 -21.93 9.55
C ALA A 142 -17.42 -22.02 10.94
N ILE A 143 -16.63 -22.29 11.98
CA ILE A 143 -17.11 -22.39 13.37
C ILE A 143 -17.56 -21.02 13.90
N SER A 144 -16.67 -20.02 13.87
CA SER A 144 -16.93 -18.71 14.51
C SER A 144 -17.74 -17.73 13.65
N ARG A 145 -17.83 -17.96 12.33
CA ARG A 145 -18.36 -17.01 11.33
C ARG A 145 -17.70 -15.62 11.35
N ARG A 146 -16.50 -15.50 11.94
CA ARG A 146 -15.77 -14.24 12.14
C ARG A 146 -14.38 -14.32 11.49
N VAL A 147 -14.16 -13.52 10.44
CA VAL A 147 -12.88 -13.46 9.71
C VAL A 147 -11.71 -13.01 10.60
N SER A 148 -11.98 -12.20 11.63
CA SER A 148 -11.00 -11.78 12.63
C SER A 148 -10.47 -12.95 13.46
N VAL A 149 -11.37 -13.77 14.02
CA VAL A 149 -11.01 -15.00 14.77
C VAL A 149 -10.17 -15.92 13.90
N ALA A 150 -10.63 -16.18 12.66
CA ALA A 150 -9.92 -17.01 11.70
C ALA A 150 -8.50 -16.50 11.39
N SER A 151 -8.34 -15.18 11.22
CA SER A 151 -7.04 -14.57 10.91
C SER A 151 -6.08 -14.58 12.10
N ILE A 152 -6.60 -14.42 13.31
CA ILE A 152 -5.81 -14.53 14.56
C ILE A 152 -5.38 -15.98 14.77
N ALA A 153 -6.30 -16.94 14.67
CA ALA A 153 -6.03 -18.37 14.85
C ALA A 153 -4.97 -18.86 13.85
N GLY A 154 -5.13 -18.57 12.55
CA GLY A 154 -4.14 -18.95 11.53
C GLY A 154 -2.76 -18.35 11.79
N ALA A 155 -2.67 -17.08 12.21
CA ALA A 155 -1.40 -16.43 12.51
C ALA A 155 -0.69 -17.03 13.74
N VAL A 156 -1.46 -17.34 14.80
CA VAL A 156 -0.93 -18.02 16.00
C VAL A 156 -0.47 -19.43 15.67
N THR A 157 -1.25 -20.21 14.90
CA THR A 157 -0.82 -21.55 14.49
C THR A 157 0.47 -21.50 13.67
N VAL A 158 0.58 -20.59 12.68
CA VAL A 158 1.83 -20.41 11.93
C VAL A 158 3.00 -20.12 12.87
N GLY A 159 2.86 -19.15 13.78
CA GLY A 159 3.92 -18.78 14.73
C GLY A 159 4.38 -19.92 15.66
N ILE A 160 3.59 -20.98 15.82
CA ILE A 160 3.97 -22.21 16.52
C ILE A 160 4.63 -23.20 15.57
N VAL A 161 3.98 -23.54 14.44
CA VAL A 161 4.43 -24.63 13.56
C VAL A 161 5.71 -24.32 12.79
N ILE A 162 6.08 -23.05 12.62
CA ILE A 162 7.35 -22.67 11.96
C ILE A 162 8.60 -23.24 12.63
N TRP A 163 8.54 -23.53 13.93
CA TRP A 163 9.64 -24.08 14.71
C TRP A 163 9.83 -25.59 14.54
N LEU A 164 8.92 -26.27 13.83
CA LEU A 164 8.98 -27.71 13.59
C LEU A 164 9.96 -27.99 12.44
N PRO A 165 11.11 -28.66 12.69
CA PRO A 165 12.14 -28.85 11.66
C PRO A 165 11.62 -29.59 10.42
N TRP A 166 10.75 -30.60 10.61
CA TRP A 166 10.20 -31.41 9.52
C TRP A 166 9.24 -30.65 8.59
N LEU A 167 8.64 -29.52 9.02
CA LEU A 167 7.87 -28.65 8.12
C LEU A 167 8.76 -27.77 7.24
N ASN A 168 9.99 -27.50 7.72
CA ASN A 168 11.09 -26.98 6.92
C ASN A 168 11.87 -28.11 6.20
N GLY A 169 11.42 -29.36 6.39
CA GLY A 169 12.00 -30.60 5.89
C GLY A 169 13.43 -30.91 6.34
N LEU A 170 13.81 -30.36 7.50
CA LEU A 170 15.03 -30.71 8.24
C LEU A 170 14.74 -31.75 9.32
N ASN A 171 15.77 -32.48 9.73
CA ASN A 171 15.70 -33.39 10.89
C ASN A 171 15.88 -32.65 12.23
N SER A 172 16.63 -31.54 12.24
CA SER A 172 16.95 -30.73 13.41
C SER A 172 16.86 -29.23 13.09
N PHE A 173 16.73 -28.40 14.12
CA PHE A 173 16.67 -26.95 13.93
C PHE A 173 18.07 -26.35 13.74
N ILE A 174 18.29 -25.67 12.61
CA ILE A 174 19.53 -24.95 12.32
C ILE A 174 19.43 -23.53 12.90
N TRP A 175 20.27 -23.23 13.89
CA TRP A 175 20.35 -21.92 14.57
C TRP A 175 21.23 -20.89 13.83
N GLU A 176 21.88 -21.28 12.74
CA GLU A 176 22.74 -20.41 11.96
C GLU A 176 21.90 -19.37 11.19
N TRP A 177 22.23 -18.09 11.40
CA TRP A 177 21.62 -16.98 10.64
C TRP A 177 21.80 -17.14 9.12
N ASN A 178 22.94 -17.68 8.70
CA ASN A 178 23.32 -17.93 7.30
C ASN A 178 23.57 -19.43 6.99
N GLY A 179 22.83 -20.34 7.62
CA GLY A 179 22.99 -21.80 7.44
C GLY A 179 22.49 -22.37 6.10
N TYR A 180 22.62 -21.62 5.00
CA TYR A 180 22.04 -21.97 3.70
C TYR A 180 22.61 -23.28 3.13
N GLN A 181 23.94 -23.45 3.12
CA GLN A 181 24.59 -24.66 2.59
C GLN A 181 24.11 -25.92 3.34
N THR A 182 24.17 -25.87 4.68
CA THR A 182 23.69 -26.90 5.61
C THR A 182 22.20 -27.24 5.39
N TRP A 183 21.38 -26.25 5.03
CA TRP A 183 19.97 -26.42 4.71
C TRP A 183 19.76 -27.09 3.34
N VAL A 184 20.45 -26.63 2.29
CA VAL A 184 20.40 -27.16 0.92
C VAL A 184 20.79 -28.63 0.86
N ASP A 185 21.91 -28.99 1.49
CA ASP A 185 22.45 -30.35 1.43
C ASP A 185 21.52 -31.35 2.12
N GLN A 186 20.77 -30.92 3.15
CA GLN A 186 19.72 -31.72 3.78
C GLN A 186 18.42 -31.71 2.95
N ALA A 187 18.05 -30.56 2.38
CA ALA A 187 16.79 -30.36 1.68
C ALA A 187 16.76 -31.04 0.29
N TRP A 188 17.85 -31.07 -0.48
CA TRP A 188 17.80 -31.69 -1.81
C TRP A 188 17.70 -33.22 -1.78
N ASN A 189 18.16 -33.84 -0.70
CA ASN A 189 18.13 -35.28 -0.50
C ASN A 189 16.78 -35.82 0.01
N ASN A 190 15.83 -34.94 0.36
CA ASN A 190 14.50 -35.31 0.82
C ASN A 190 13.43 -34.96 -0.24
N ALA A 191 12.50 -35.88 -0.52
CA ALA A 191 11.40 -35.61 -1.45
C ALA A 191 10.37 -34.63 -0.88
N TRP A 192 10.24 -34.58 0.46
CA TRP A 192 9.28 -33.73 1.18
C TRP A 192 9.59 -32.24 1.05
N THR A 193 10.87 -31.88 1.17
CA THR A 193 11.40 -30.53 0.96
C THR A 193 11.26 -30.06 -0.48
N ARG A 194 11.35 -30.95 -1.49
CA ARG A 194 11.22 -30.57 -2.91
C ARG A 194 9.90 -29.87 -3.23
N PHE A 195 8.84 -30.14 -2.47
CA PHE A 195 7.54 -29.45 -2.57
C PHE A 195 7.49 -28.08 -1.87
N ALA A 196 8.42 -27.78 -0.97
CA ALA A 196 8.63 -26.42 -0.49
C ALA A 196 9.40 -25.62 -1.56
N TRP A 197 8.71 -24.66 -2.18
CA TRP A 197 9.24 -23.70 -3.19
C TRP A 197 10.52 -22.94 -2.85
N MET A 198 11.03 -23.03 -1.62
CA MET A 198 12.29 -22.43 -1.19
C MET A 198 13.40 -22.87 -2.17
N ASN A 199 13.37 -24.11 -2.63
CA ASN A 199 14.40 -24.69 -3.48
C ASN A 199 14.62 -23.98 -4.84
N TYR A 200 13.65 -23.22 -5.36
CA TYR A 200 13.79 -22.55 -6.67
C TYR A 200 14.09 -21.05 -6.54
N LEU A 201 13.48 -20.34 -5.59
CA LEU A 201 13.79 -18.94 -5.34
C LEU A 201 15.11 -18.76 -4.56
N HIS A 202 15.61 -19.82 -3.91
CA HIS A 202 16.86 -19.78 -3.17
C HIS A 202 18.06 -20.35 -3.91
N MET A 203 17.92 -20.90 -5.13
CA MET A 203 19.11 -21.37 -5.86
C MET A 203 20.10 -20.21 -5.98
N PRO A 204 21.31 -20.30 -5.40
CA PRO A 204 22.37 -19.38 -5.75
C PRO A 204 22.60 -19.55 -7.24
N ILE A 205 22.74 -18.44 -7.95
CA ILE A 205 23.06 -18.45 -9.37
C ILE A 205 24.57 -18.69 -9.48
N TYR A 206 25.00 -19.88 -9.04
CA TYR A 206 26.40 -20.29 -8.98
C TYR A 206 26.94 -20.77 -10.32
N GLU A 207 26.07 -21.20 -11.24
CA GLU A 207 26.48 -22.15 -12.29
C GLU A 207 26.82 -21.57 -13.67
N ASN A 208 26.78 -20.24 -13.88
CA ASN A 208 27.04 -19.65 -15.21
C ASN A 208 27.84 -18.32 -15.23
N ILE A 209 28.71 -18.08 -14.25
CA ILE A 209 29.84 -17.14 -14.41
C ILE A 209 31.14 -17.87 -14.06
N THR A 210 31.53 -18.76 -14.96
CA THR A 210 32.80 -19.48 -14.92
C THR A 210 33.98 -18.55 -15.20
N SER A 211 35.16 -18.91 -14.67
CA SER A 211 36.48 -18.55 -15.24
C SER A 211 36.70 -17.08 -15.63
N GLY A 212 36.85 -16.18 -14.65
CA GLY A 212 37.36 -14.82 -14.96
C GLY A 212 37.40 -13.83 -13.80
N HIS A 213 38.59 -13.64 -13.21
CA HIS A 213 39.05 -12.37 -12.62
C HIS A 213 38.10 -11.58 -11.67
N SER A 214 37.42 -12.24 -10.73
CA SER A 214 37.26 -11.73 -9.36
C SER A 214 36.68 -12.80 -8.43
N GLY A 215 37.28 -13.00 -7.25
CA GLY A 215 36.90 -14.06 -6.30
C GLY A 215 35.61 -13.82 -5.51
N VAL A 216 34.63 -13.12 -6.08
CA VAL A 216 33.36 -12.80 -5.39
C VAL A 216 32.41 -13.99 -5.53
N LYS A 217 32.22 -14.74 -4.45
CA LYS A 217 31.19 -15.79 -4.37
C LYS A 217 29.82 -15.13 -4.20
N TYR A 218 28.96 -15.23 -5.21
CA TYR A 218 27.57 -14.76 -5.14
C TYR A 218 26.70 -15.84 -4.47
N GLY A 219 26.70 -15.83 -3.12
CA GLY A 219 26.03 -16.81 -2.27
C GLY A 219 24.87 -16.22 -1.47
N PHE A 220 23.82 -17.02 -1.29
CA PHE A 220 22.53 -16.66 -0.70
C PHE A 220 22.57 -16.04 0.71
N ALA A 221 21.63 -15.13 1.01
CA ALA A 221 21.71 -14.20 2.15
C ALA A 221 20.71 -14.39 3.32
N SER A 222 19.85 -15.41 3.30
CA SER A 222 18.86 -15.65 4.36
C SER A 222 18.80 -17.12 4.80
N GLY A 223 19.23 -17.41 6.03
CA GLY A 223 19.04 -18.73 6.65
C GLY A 223 17.63 -18.95 7.17
N MET A 224 17.32 -20.19 7.55
CA MET A 224 16.01 -20.56 8.11
C MET A 224 15.63 -19.70 9.33
N LEU A 225 16.59 -19.37 10.20
CA LEU A 225 16.34 -18.55 11.38
C LEU A 225 15.81 -17.15 11.02
N GLU A 226 16.36 -16.49 10.01
CA GLU A 226 15.86 -15.19 9.52
C GLU A 226 14.40 -15.31 9.05
N ILE A 227 14.10 -16.36 8.27
CA ILE A 227 12.76 -16.62 7.73
C ILE A 227 11.74 -16.80 8.87
N GLN A 228 12.08 -17.55 9.92
CA GLN A 228 11.16 -17.71 11.06
C GLN A 228 10.98 -16.41 11.84
N ILE A 229 12.05 -15.63 12.07
CA ILE A 229 11.98 -14.31 12.73
C ILE A 229 11.10 -13.36 11.92
N VAL A 230 11.28 -13.28 10.61
CA VAL A 230 10.45 -12.46 9.71
C VAL A 230 8.98 -12.88 9.76
N ASN A 231 8.69 -14.19 9.74
CA ASN A 231 7.33 -14.70 9.86
C ASN A 231 6.69 -14.41 11.23
N ILE A 232 7.46 -14.51 12.33
CA ILE A 232 7.00 -14.11 13.67
C ILE A 232 6.67 -12.61 13.70
N VAL A 233 7.56 -11.75 13.22
CA VAL A 233 7.34 -10.29 13.22
C VAL A 233 6.13 -9.94 12.35
N GLY A 234 5.97 -10.55 11.17
CA GLY A 234 4.78 -10.39 10.33
C GLY A 234 3.49 -10.83 11.02
N GLY A 235 3.51 -11.96 11.73
CA GLY A 235 2.39 -12.47 12.53
C GLY A 235 2.05 -11.57 13.72
N LEU A 236 3.06 -11.11 14.46
CA LEU A 236 2.88 -10.17 15.58
C LEU A 236 2.30 -8.82 15.10
N ILE A 237 2.76 -8.29 13.97
CA ILE A 237 2.16 -7.10 13.35
C ILE A 237 0.69 -7.36 13.03
N LEU A 238 0.34 -8.49 12.41
CA LEU A 238 -1.06 -8.88 12.14
C LEU A 238 -1.88 -8.90 13.43
N LEU A 239 -1.38 -9.50 14.52
CA LEU A 239 -2.07 -9.57 15.82
C LEU A 239 -2.27 -8.18 16.44
N VAL A 240 -1.24 -7.32 16.44
CA VAL A 240 -1.32 -5.92 16.90
C VAL A 240 -2.37 -5.14 16.11
N ARG A 241 -2.44 -5.31 14.78
CA ARG A 241 -3.48 -4.69 13.93
C ARG A 241 -4.88 -5.25 14.17
N HIS A 242 -5.00 -6.41 14.82
CA HIS A 242 -6.26 -6.98 15.28
C HIS A 242 -6.65 -6.59 16.71
N LYS A 243 -5.86 -5.79 17.45
CA LYS A 243 -6.23 -5.29 18.79
C LYS A 243 -7.69 -4.77 18.89
N PRO A 244 -8.23 -3.98 17.94
CA PRO A 244 -9.64 -3.55 18.00
C PRO A 244 -10.67 -4.68 17.83
N ASN A 245 -10.29 -5.77 17.14
CA ASN A 245 -11.13 -6.97 17.02
C ASN A 245 -11.02 -7.84 18.27
N ILE A 246 -9.83 -7.96 18.86
CA ILE A 246 -9.62 -8.68 20.12
C ILE A 246 -10.44 -8.02 21.24
N LEU A 247 -10.42 -6.70 21.35
CA LEU A 247 -11.26 -5.95 22.30
C LEU A 247 -12.76 -6.19 22.07
N ARG A 248 -13.24 -6.16 20.81
CA ARG A 248 -14.64 -6.49 20.51
C ARG A 248 -14.98 -7.96 20.72
N LEU A 249 -14.03 -8.89 20.59
CA LEU A 249 -14.22 -10.30 20.92
C LEU A 249 -14.37 -10.47 22.44
N TRP A 250 -13.50 -9.84 23.22
CA TRP A 250 -13.56 -9.81 24.68
C TRP A 250 -14.92 -9.29 25.18
N HIS A 251 -15.37 -8.13 24.68
CA HIS A 251 -16.68 -7.57 25.00
C HIS A 251 -17.87 -8.20 24.25
N HIS A 252 -17.67 -9.33 23.53
CA HIS A 252 -18.70 -10.06 22.79
C HIS A 252 -19.43 -9.26 21.67
N GLN A 253 -18.88 -8.10 21.28
CA GLN A 253 -19.40 -7.14 20.30
C GLN A 253 -18.87 -7.32 18.86
N GLU A 254 -17.93 -8.25 18.62
CA GLU A 254 -17.39 -8.47 17.27
C GLU A 254 -18.46 -9.11 16.36
N PRO A 255 -18.89 -8.45 15.27
CA PRO A 255 -20.01 -8.92 14.47
C PRO A 255 -19.66 -10.17 13.66
N GLU A 256 -20.63 -11.07 13.50
CA GLU A 256 -20.50 -12.17 12.53
C GLU A 256 -20.30 -11.58 11.12
N THR A 257 -19.29 -12.10 10.42
CA THR A 257 -19.04 -11.73 9.02
C THR A 257 -19.98 -12.47 8.07
N PHE A 258 -20.47 -13.63 8.49
CA PHE A 258 -21.43 -14.46 7.77
C PHE A 258 -22.60 -14.83 8.71
N PRO A 259 -23.52 -13.91 9.01
CA PRO A 259 -24.62 -14.15 9.95
C PRO A 259 -25.52 -15.30 9.50
N ARG A 260 -26.05 -16.06 10.47
CA ARG A 260 -27.23 -16.92 10.25
C ARG A 260 -28.42 -16.01 9.96
N LEU A 261 -28.91 -16.07 8.73
CA LEU A 261 -30.09 -15.34 8.27
C LEU A 261 -31.24 -16.32 8.05
N THR A 262 -32.41 -16.00 8.62
CA THR A 262 -33.67 -16.72 8.33
C THR A 262 -34.02 -16.62 6.84
N PRO A 263 -34.93 -17.47 6.31
CA PRO A 263 -35.40 -17.34 4.93
C PRO A 263 -35.95 -15.94 4.63
N GLU A 264 -36.74 -15.38 5.56
CA GLU A 264 -37.33 -14.04 5.46
C GLU A 264 -36.27 -12.92 5.48
N GLU A 265 -35.30 -12.97 6.40
CA GLU A 265 -34.20 -12.00 6.45
C GLU A 265 -33.35 -12.05 5.18
N ARG A 266 -33.15 -13.26 4.63
CA ARG A 266 -32.42 -13.48 3.38
C ARG A 266 -33.18 -12.90 2.18
N GLN A 267 -34.50 -13.08 2.14
CA GLN A 267 -35.38 -12.50 1.13
C GLN A 267 -35.42 -10.97 1.24
N LYS A 268 -35.53 -10.42 2.45
CA LYS A 268 -35.45 -8.98 2.75
C LYS A 268 -34.11 -8.38 2.32
N LEU A 269 -32.99 -9.04 2.63
CA LEU A 269 -31.65 -8.62 2.18
C LEU A 269 -31.46 -8.72 0.67
N TRP A 270 -32.08 -9.71 0.02
CA TRP A 270 -32.07 -9.85 -1.44
C TRP A 270 -32.88 -8.72 -2.10
N TYR A 271 -34.08 -8.43 -1.60
CA TYR A 271 -34.93 -7.34 -2.05
C TYR A 271 -34.26 -5.96 -1.84
N LEU A 272 -33.66 -5.72 -0.67
CA LEU A 272 -32.87 -4.51 -0.40
C LEU A 272 -31.63 -4.37 -1.31
N ARG A 273 -31.04 -5.49 -1.80
CA ARG A 273 -29.98 -5.45 -2.82
C ARG A 273 -30.52 -5.13 -4.21
N LEU A 274 -31.75 -5.56 -4.54
CA LEU A 274 -32.40 -5.18 -5.80
C LEU A 274 -32.77 -3.70 -5.82
N LEU A 275 -33.41 -3.19 -4.76
CA LEU A 275 -33.70 -1.75 -4.62
C LEU A 275 -32.44 -0.88 -4.66
N LYS A 276 -31.29 -1.39 -4.21
CA LYS A 276 -29.98 -0.71 -4.31
C LYS A 276 -29.24 -0.91 -5.62
N ARG A 277 -29.74 -1.73 -6.55
CA ARG A 277 -29.21 -1.80 -7.92
C ARG A 277 -29.99 -0.81 -8.77
N PRO A 278 -29.42 0.36 -9.14
CA PRO A 278 -30.11 1.27 -10.02
C PRO A 278 -30.50 0.54 -11.31
N ASN A 279 -31.71 0.78 -11.80
CA ASN A 279 -32.21 0.23 -13.04
C ASN A 279 -31.42 0.79 -14.24
N HIS A 280 -31.74 0.38 -15.47
CA HIS A 280 -30.97 0.83 -16.64
C HIS A 280 -30.99 2.36 -16.79
N ASP A 281 -32.14 2.98 -16.57
CA ASP A 281 -32.36 4.40 -16.81
C ASP A 281 -31.86 5.25 -15.65
N GLU A 282 -32.01 4.79 -14.40
CA GLU A 282 -31.32 5.37 -13.24
C GLU A 282 -29.80 5.36 -13.40
N ARG A 283 -29.20 4.31 -14.00
CA ARG A 283 -27.76 4.31 -14.33
C ARG A 283 -27.42 5.34 -15.41
N LYS A 284 -28.31 5.55 -16.38
CA LYS A 284 -28.16 6.54 -17.46
C LYS A 284 -28.25 7.96 -16.89
N GLU A 285 -29.17 8.18 -15.96
CA GLU A 285 -29.37 9.42 -15.23
C GLU A 285 -28.19 9.73 -14.29
N LEU A 286 -27.73 8.76 -13.51
CA LEU A 286 -26.55 8.91 -12.65
C LEU A 286 -25.28 9.22 -13.46
N ARG A 287 -25.17 8.71 -14.70
CA ARG A 287 -24.09 9.06 -15.64
C ARG A 287 -24.24 10.50 -16.18
N ARG A 288 -25.46 10.97 -16.45
CA ARG A 288 -25.74 12.37 -16.83
C ARG A 288 -25.40 13.32 -15.68
N LEU A 289 -25.88 13.06 -14.47
CA LEU A 289 -25.60 13.87 -13.28
C LEU A 289 -24.10 13.98 -13.01
N LYS A 290 -23.34 12.86 -13.04
CA LYS A 290 -21.87 12.89 -12.92
C LYS A 290 -21.17 13.65 -14.06
N LYS A 291 -21.77 13.74 -15.25
CA LYS A 291 -21.26 14.55 -16.36
C LYS A 291 -21.51 16.04 -16.11
N ILE A 292 -22.68 16.40 -15.58
CA ILE A 292 -23.05 17.77 -15.18
C ILE A 292 -22.14 18.25 -14.04
N GLU A 293 -22.00 17.49 -12.95
CA GLU A 293 -21.11 17.81 -11.81
C GLU A 293 -19.65 18.06 -12.26
N LYS A 294 -19.19 17.29 -13.26
CA LYS A 294 -17.85 17.46 -13.85
C LYS A 294 -17.75 18.73 -14.72
N LEU A 295 -18.83 19.15 -15.37
CA LEU A 295 -18.90 20.41 -16.13
C LEU A 295 -18.98 21.61 -15.18
N GLU A 296 -19.78 21.55 -14.11
CA GLU A 296 -19.86 22.58 -13.07
C GLU A 296 -18.49 22.81 -12.40
N LYS A 297 -17.81 21.72 -11.98
CA LYS A 297 -16.44 21.79 -11.45
C LYS A 297 -15.42 22.31 -12.46
N LYS A 298 -15.67 22.17 -13.77
CA LYS A 298 -14.84 22.79 -14.81
C LYS A 298 -15.15 24.28 -14.96
N ALA A 299 -16.43 24.67 -14.93
CA ALA A 299 -16.90 26.05 -15.03
C ALA A 299 -16.41 26.89 -13.84
N ALA A 300 -16.56 26.40 -12.60
CA ALA A 300 -16.05 27.05 -11.40
C ALA A 300 -14.55 27.38 -11.51
N ARG A 301 -13.74 26.39 -11.93
CA ARG A 301 -12.29 26.58 -12.19
C ARG A 301 -11.98 27.55 -13.34
N MET A 302 -12.90 27.76 -14.28
CA MET A 302 -12.72 28.81 -15.30
C MET A 302 -13.09 30.18 -14.75
N ASN A 303 -14.10 30.28 -13.87
CA ASN A 303 -14.49 31.52 -13.22
C ASN A 303 -13.38 32.03 -12.28
N GLU A 304 -12.84 31.16 -11.42
CA GLU A 304 -11.65 31.45 -10.59
C GLU A 304 -10.48 31.99 -11.42
N ARG A 305 -10.23 31.40 -12.60
CA ARG A 305 -9.18 31.86 -13.53
C ARG A 305 -9.50 33.19 -14.19
N TYR A 306 -10.78 33.46 -14.47
CA TYR A 306 -11.23 34.72 -15.06
C TYR A 306 -11.12 35.86 -14.05
N GLU A 307 -11.62 35.67 -12.82
CA GLU A 307 -11.49 36.59 -11.69
C GLU A 307 -10.01 36.90 -11.40
N ALA A 308 -9.16 35.87 -11.30
CA ALA A 308 -7.72 36.04 -11.11
C ALA A 308 -7.02 36.79 -12.26
N LYS A 309 -7.55 36.72 -13.49
CA LYS A 309 -7.04 37.48 -14.65
C LYS A 309 -7.56 38.92 -14.63
N SER A 310 -8.84 39.12 -14.32
CA SER A 310 -9.50 40.43 -14.18
C SER A 310 -8.84 41.27 -13.08
N GLY A 311 -8.62 40.70 -11.89
CA GLY A 311 -7.91 41.37 -10.79
C GLY A 311 -6.50 41.82 -11.18
N LYS A 312 -5.76 41.02 -11.95
CA LYS A 312 -4.44 41.40 -12.49
C LYS A 312 -4.52 42.52 -13.53
N VAL A 313 -5.59 42.59 -14.32
CA VAL A 313 -5.82 43.70 -15.26
C VAL A 313 -6.16 44.98 -14.51
N ASN A 314 -7.06 44.93 -13.52
CA ASN A 314 -7.42 46.09 -12.71
C ASN A 314 -6.22 46.65 -11.94
N GLN A 315 -5.41 45.79 -11.29
CA GLN A 315 -4.15 46.22 -10.66
C GLN A 315 -3.14 46.84 -11.66
N LYS A 316 -3.20 46.47 -12.94
CA LYS A 316 -2.35 47.07 -13.97
C LYS A 316 -2.88 48.43 -14.44
N ILE A 317 -4.21 48.59 -14.55
CA ILE A 317 -4.87 49.86 -14.85
C ILE A 317 -4.60 50.86 -13.71
N GLU A 318 -4.83 50.46 -12.47
CA GLU A 318 -4.61 51.28 -11.27
C GLU A 318 -3.15 51.76 -11.15
N LYS A 319 -2.17 50.91 -11.50
CA LYS A 319 -0.76 51.32 -11.60
C LYS A 319 -0.48 52.31 -12.72
N LEU A 320 -1.14 52.18 -13.86
CA LEU A 320 -1.00 53.11 -15.00
C LEU A 320 -1.63 54.47 -14.69
N ASP A 321 -2.79 54.51 -14.05
CA ASP A 321 -3.46 55.77 -13.68
C ASP A 321 -2.71 56.49 -12.56
N ASN A 322 -2.19 55.77 -11.56
CA ASN A 322 -1.29 56.35 -10.56
C ASN A 322 0.02 56.90 -11.17
N SER A 323 0.56 56.24 -12.21
CA SER A 323 1.71 56.75 -12.96
C SER A 323 1.38 58.07 -13.67
N LYS A 324 0.26 58.13 -14.41
CA LYS A 324 -0.20 59.34 -15.12
C LYS A 324 -0.48 60.51 -14.18
N ASN A 325 -1.07 60.26 -13.02
CA ASN A 325 -1.33 61.30 -12.02
C ASN A 325 -0.04 61.86 -11.43
N ASN A 326 0.99 61.01 -11.21
CA ASN A 326 2.31 61.45 -10.79
C ASN A 326 3.08 62.21 -11.89
N GLU A 327 2.89 61.88 -13.17
CA GLU A 327 3.45 62.67 -14.29
C GLU A 327 2.78 64.05 -14.43
N LYS A 328 1.45 64.11 -14.27
CA LYS A 328 0.70 65.38 -14.24
C LYS A 328 1.16 66.29 -13.10
N SER A 329 1.27 65.78 -11.87
CA SER A 329 1.69 66.62 -10.74
C SER A 329 3.13 67.11 -10.89
N LYS A 330 4.02 66.34 -11.54
CA LYS A 330 5.36 66.81 -11.91
C LYS A 330 5.32 67.94 -12.92
N THR A 331 4.58 67.80 -14.03
CA THR A 331 4.47 68.88 -15.03
C THR A 331 3.80 70.14 -14.46
N GLU A 332 2.78 70.02 -13.60
CA GLU A 332 2.20 71.17 -12.88
C GLU A 332 3.18 71.82 -11.90
N THR A 333 4.10 71.04 -11.32
CA THR A 333 5.16 71.57 -10.44
C THR A 333 6.25 72.27 -11.24
N GLU A 334 6.69 71.69 -12.36
CA GLU A 334 7.66 72.30 -13.28
C GLU A 334 7.13 73.62 -13.86
N VAL A 335 5.87 73.66 -14.35
CA VAL A 335 5.24 74.89 -14.82
C VAL A 335 5.18 75.97 -13.71
N LYS A 336 4.90 75.59 -12.46
CA LYS A 336 4.94 76.53 -11.32
C LYS A 336 6.35 77.02 -10.97
N ILE A 337 7.39 76.26 -11.30
CA ILE A 337 8.79 76.68 -11.15
C ILE A 337 9.13 77.66 -12.27
N THR A 338 8.81 77.35 -13.54
CA THR A 338 9.06 78.24 -14.68
C THR A 338 8.36 79.60 -14.53
N VAL A 339 7.11 79.63 -14.05
CA VAL A 339 6.35 80.87 -13.78
C VAL A 339 6.92 81.67 -12.58
N LYS A 340 7.74 81.06 -11.72
CA LYS A 340 8.47 81.76 -10.65
C LYS A 340 9.84 82.29 -11.07
N GLU A 341 10.37 81.87 -12.22
CA GLU A 341 11.68 82.28 -12.72
C GLU A 341 11.62 83.41 -13.76
N GLU A 342 10.46 84.05 -13.97
CA GLU A 342 10.35 85.29 -14.74
C GLU A 342 10.79 86.51 -13.87
N PRO A 343 11.93 87.16 -14.16
CA PRO A 343 12.45 88.21 -13.31
C PRO A 343 11.73 89.55 -13.57
N SER A 344 11.23 90.19 -12.51
CA SER A 344 10.62 91.51 -12.63
C SER A 344 11.66 92.56 -13.04
N LYS A 345 11.69 92.94 -14.33
CA LYS A 345 12.45 94.12 -14.79
C LYS A 345 11.63 95.38 -14.60
N LYS A 346 11.74 95.96 -13.41
CA LYS A 346 11.26 97.30 -13.07
C LYS A 346 12.38 98.31 -13.31
N ASN A 347 12.11 99.34 -14.13
CA ASN A 347 12.79 100.64 -14.26
C ASN A 347 14.28 100.77 -13.87
N ARG A 348 15.11 101.13 -14.85
CA ARG A 348 16.04 102.27 -14.72
C ARG A 348 16.13 103.03 -16.06
N LYS A 349 16.52 104.30 -15.95
CA LYS A 349 16.72 105.25 -17.07
C LYS A 349 17.83 104.78 -18.01
#